data_AF-A0A3M4KC91-F1
#
_entry.id   AF-A0A3M4KC91-F1
#
_cell.length_a   1.000
_cell.length_b   1.000
_cell.length_c   1.000
_cell.angle_alpha   90.00
_cell.angle_beta   90.00
_cell.angle_gamma   90.00
#
_symmetry.space_group_name_H-M   'P 1'
#
loop_
_entity.id
_entity.type
_entity.pdbx_description
1 polymer ?
#
loop_
_entity_poly.entity_id
_entity_poly.type
_entity_poly.pdbx_seq_one_letter_code
_entity_poly.pdbx_strand_id
1 'polypeptide(L)'
;MMRVISRNLTAWSAGLIVVAIFLGAWLSHPLHRISGFAITPAPAGTESLPPKASYSSRFASSDLNDFVHSSAVTALPGGDLMSVWFAGSREGAGDVEIRTSRFDSRTEEWGGEQVLATRESTQTGTGKYIRKLGNPVIALAPDNRLWLFYVSVSVGGWAGSSVNAMVSSDMG
;
A
#
# COMPACT_ATOMS: atom_id res chain seq x y z
N MET A 1 27.24 -12.09 59.71
CA MET A 1 25.91 -12.08 59.07
C MET A 1 25.91 -10.98 58.00
N MET A 2 26.27 -11.27 56.74
CA MET A 2 26.23 -10.27 55.65
C MET A 2 26.31 -10.96 54.27
N ARG A 3 25.17 -11.27 53.64
CA ARG A 3 25.14 -11.87 52.29
C ARG A 3 23.87 -11.54 51.48
N VAL A 4 23.16 -10.46 51.82
CA VAL A 4 21.86 -10.11 51.18
C VAL A 4 21.98 -8.95 50.18
N ILE A 5 23.05 -8.16 50.19
CA ILE A 5 23.16 -6.92 49.40
C ILE A 5 23.62 -7.15 47.94
N SER A 6 24.40 -8.20 47.67
CA SER A 6 25.03 -8.38 46.35
C SER A 6 24.08 -8.78 45.21
N ARG A 7 22.95 -9.45 45.53
CA ARG A 7 22.02 -9.96 44.52
C ARG A 7 21.13 -8.87 43.91
N ASN A 8 20.93 -7.77 44.62
CA ASN A 8 20.17 -6.62 44.13
C ASN A 8 21.04 -5.75 43.24
N LEU A 9 22.33 -5.56 43.57
CA LEU A 9 23.21 -4.68 42.81
C LEU A 9 23.42 -5.16 41.37
N THR A 10 23.56 -6.47 41.15
CA THR A 10 23.66 -7.05 39.80
C THR A 10 22.37 -6.89 39.00
N ALA A 11 21.20 -7.08 39.62
CA ALA A 11 19.91 -6.88 38.97
C ALA A 11 19.65 -5.40 38.60
N TRP A 12 19.97 -4.47 39.51
CA TRP A 12 19.89 -3.03 39.23
C TRP A 12 20.85 -2.60 38.13
N SER A 13 22.08 -3.13 38.13
CA SER A 13 23.07 -2.84 37.09
C SER A 13 22.63 -3.36 35.73
N ALA A 14 22.10 -4.59 35.66
CA ALA A 14 21.54 -5.15 34.43
C ALA A 14 20.36 -4.32 33.91
N GLY A 15 19.45 -3.91 34.80
CA GLY A 15 18.34 -3.02 34.44
C GLY A 15 18.80 -1.67 33.89
N LEU A 16 19.79 -1.05 34.52
CA LEU A 16 20.37 0.21 34.06
C LEU A 16 21.05 0.07 32.70
N ILE A 17 21.74 -1.04 32.44
CA ILE A 17 22.34 -1.32 31.13
C ILE A 17 21.25 -1.44 30.06
N VAL A 18 20.17 -2.18 30.33
CA VAL A 18 19.04 -2.31 29.40
C VAL A 18 18.42 -0.94 29.11
N VAL A 19 18.16 -0.13 30.14
CA VAL A 19 17.63 1.22 29.98
C VAL A 19 18.59 2.09 29.17
N ALA A 20 19.89 2.04 29.43
CA ALA A 20 20.89 2.80 28.69
C ALA A 20 20.94 2.39 27.20
N ILE A 21 20.79 1.10 26.89
CA ILE A 21 20.70 0.61 25.50
C ILE A 21 19.44 1.17 24.82
N PHE A 22 18.27 1.08 25.46
CA PHE A 22 17.04 1.60 24.88
C PHE A 22 17.07 3.13 24.73
N LEU A 23 17.64 3.85 25.71
CA LEU A 23 17.78 5.30 25.65
C LEU A 23 18.78 5.71 24.55
N GLY A 24 19.90 5.00 24.45
CA GLY A 24 20.90 5.21 23.40
C GLY A 24 20.31 4.97 22.02
N ALA A 25 19.57 3.88 21.83
CA ALA A 25 18.83 3.61 20.60
C ALA A 25 17.80 4.70 20.32
N TRP A 26 17.00 5.12 21.31
CA TRP A 26 16.00 6.18 21.14
C TRP A 26 16.64 7.50 20.70
N LEU A 27 17.72 7.91 21.35
CA LEU A 27 18.43 9.15 21.04
C LEU A 27 19.20 9.08 19.71
N SER A 28 19.61 7.89 19.27
CA SER A 28 20.33 7.70 18.00
C SER A 28 19.42 7.58 16.78
N HIS A 29 18.11 7.46 16.95
CA HIS A 29 17.15 7.37 15.85
C HIS A 29 16.51 8.75 15.61
N PRO A 30 16.97 9.51 14.60
CA PRO A 30 16.34 10.78 14.27
C PRO A 30 14.86 10.57 13.95
N LEU A 31 14.03 11.55 14.31
CA LEU A 31 12.62 11.56 13.92
C LEU A 31 12.54 11.38 12.40
N HIS A 32 11.68 10.44 11.97
CA HIS A 32 11.45 10.22 10.55
C HIS A 32 10.99 11.54 9.93
N ARG A 33 11.73 12.03 8.93
CA ARG A 33 11.26 13.16 8.13
C ARG A 33 10.04 12.70 7.35
N ILE A 34 8.87 13.17 7.76
CA ILE A 34 7.63 12.97 7.02
C ILE A 34 7.75 13.80 5.74
N SER A 35 7.58 13.16 4.58
CA SER A 35 7.45 13.88 3.32
C SER A 35 6.24 14.82 3.40
N GLY A 36 6.43 16.08 3.03
CA GLY A 36 5.29 16.97 2.82
C GLY A 36 4.39 16.46 1.70
N PHE A 37 3.16 16.95 1.64
CA PHE A 37 2.32 16.73 0.47
C PHE A 37 2.99 17.31 -0.77
N ALA A 38 2.99 16.57 -1.87
CA ALA A 38 3.38 17.12 -3.17
C ALA A 38 2.31 18.14 -3.57
N ILE A 39 2.66 19.43 -3.54
CA ILE A 39 1.79 20.50 -4.04
C ILE A 39 2.30 20.83 -5.43
N THR A 40 1.51 20.52 -6.46
CA THR A 40 1.73 21.11 -7.78
C THR A 40 1.21 22.55 -7.71
N PRO A 41 2.08 23.59 -7.74
CA PRO A 41 1.61 24.96 -7.72
C PRO A 41 0.72 25.19 -8.94
N ALA A 42 -0.45 25.81 -8.71
CA ALA A 42 -1.33 26.21 -9.79
C ALA A 42 -0.56 27.10 -10.77
N PRO A 43 -0.75 26.96 -12.11
CA PRO A 43 -0.13 27.84 -13.08
C PRO A 43 -0.45 29.30 -12.73
N ALA A 44 0.58 30.09 -12.43
CA ALA A 44 0.43 31.52 -12.19
C ALA A 44 0.19 32.21 -13.54
N GLY A 45 -1.08 32.49 -13.86
CA GLY A 45 -1.44 33.29 -15.02
C GLY A 45 -2.64 32.75 -15.78
N THR A 46 -3.79 33.34 -15.48
CA THR A 46 -4.76 33.99 -16.37
C THR A 46 -6.13 33.70 -15.76
N GLU A 47 -6.78 34.73 -15.22
CA GLU A 47 -8.21 34.69 -14.89
C GLU A 47 -9.01 34.62 -16.21
N SER A 48 -8.91 33.50 -16.91
CA SER A 48 -9.95 33.09 -17.84
C SER A 48 -10.97 32.31 -17.03
N LEU A 49 -12.26 32.59 -17.23
CA LEU A 49 -13.32 31.69 -16.77
C LEU A 49 -12.94 30.29 -17.25
N PRO A 50 -12.63 29.34 -16.34
CA PRO A 50 -12.20 28.03 -16.75
C PRO A 50 -13.29 27.47 -17.67
N PRO A 51 -12.91 26.86 -18.81
CA PRO A 51 -13.90 26.21 -19.67
C PRO A 51 -14.77 25.29 -18.81
N LYS A 52 -16.09 25.29 -19.07
CA LYS A 52 -17.03 24.48 -18.32
C LYS A 52 -16.53 23.03 -18.33
N ALA A 53 -16.15 22.52 -17.16
CA ALA A 53 -15.61 21.17 -17.04
C ALA A 53 -16.63 20.15 -17.56
N SER A 54 -16.18 19.27 -18.47
CA SER A 54 -16.92 18.10 -18.90
C SER A 54 -16.65 16.95 -17.94
N TYR A 55 -17.71 16.32 -17.45
CA TYR A 55 -17.62 15.15 -16.59
C TYR A 55 -18.19 13.95 -17.33
N SER A 56 -17.44 12.84 -17.34
CA SER A 56 -17.91 11.55 -17.83
C SER A 56 -17.68 10.51 -16.73
N SER A 57 -18.56 9.50 -16.69
CA SER A 57 -18.44 8.35 -15.79
C SER A 57 -18.32 7.07 -16.60
N ARG A 58 -17.42 6.19 -16.18
CA ARG A 58 -17.20 4.86 -16.74
C ARG A 58 -16.90 3.89 -15.61
N PHE A 59 -17.21 2.61 -15.82
CA PHE A 59 -16.73 1.55 -14.93
C PHE A 59 -15.31 1.17 -15.36
N ALA A 60 -14.39 1.12 -14.39
CA ALA A 60 -13.08 0.50 -14.60
C ALA A 60 -13.16 -1.02 -14.49
N SER A 61 -14.18 -1.54 -13.79
CA SER A 61 -14.44 -2.97 -13.69
C SER A 61 -15.19 -3.51 -14.92
N SER A 62 -14.92 -4.76 -15.29
CA SER A 62 -15.52 -5.44 -16.44
C SER A 62 -16.92 -5.97 -16.17
N ASP A 63 -17.27 -6.25 -14.90
CA ASP A 63 -18.62 -6.61 -14.50
C ASP A 63 -19.01 -6.05 -13.12
N LEU A 64 -20.26 -6.31 -12.73
CA LEU A 64 -20.87 -5.88 -11.47
C LEU A 64 -21.33 -7.07 -10.60
N ASN A 65 -20.89 -8.29 -10.94
CA ASN A 65 -21.30 -9.50 -10.23
C ASN A 65 -20.46 -9.70 -8.98
N ASP A 66 -19.20 -9.27 -9.02
CA ASP A 66 -18.28 -9.35 -7.89
C ASP A 66 -18.47 -8.17 -6.92
N PHE A 67 -18.20 -8.44 -5.64
CA PHE A 67 -18.01 -7.38 -4.66
C PHE A 67 -16.66 -6.68 -4.93
N VAL A 68 -16.69 -5.37 -5.13
CA VAL A 68 -15.51 -4.53 -5.40
C VAL A 68 -15.34 -3.48 -4.31
N HIS A 69 -14.13 -3.32 -3.78
CA HIS A 69 -13.84 -2.29 -2.77
C HIS A 69 -12.36 -1.87 -2.78
N SER A 70 -12.08 -0.75 -2.12
CA SER A 70 -10.74 -0.21 -1.86
C SER A 70 -9.98 0.08 -3.15
N SER A 71 -10.58 0.89 -4.00
CA SER A 71 -9.92 1.35 -5.21
C SER A 71 -8.82 2.37 -4.92
N ALA A 72 -7.75 2.31 -5.70
CA ALA A 72 -6.67 3.29 -5.75
C ALA A 72 -6.29 3.52 -7.22
N VAL A 73 -5.82 4.73 -7.55
CA VAL A 73 -5.45 5.10 -8.91
C VAL A 73 -4.16 5.90 -8.90
N THR A 74 -3.33 5.73 -9.93
CA THR A 74 -2.15 6.56 -10.20
C THR A 74 -2.13 7.00 -11.65
N ALA A 75 -1.60 8.21 -11.88
CA ALA A 75 -1.27 8.65 -13.22
C ALA A 75 -0.04 7.91 -13.75
N LEU A 76 -0.04 7.63 -15.05
CA LEU A 76 1.07 7.07 -15.81
C LEU A 76 1.64 8.12 -16.79
N PRO A 77 2.87 7.95 -17.30
CA PRO A 77 3.38 8.78 -18.37
C PRO A 77 2.46 8.74 -19.60
N GLY A 78 2.25 9.89 -20.23
CA GLY A 78 1.39 10.00 -21.42
C GLY A 78 -0.09 10.31 -21.12
N GLY A 79 -0.50 10.38 -19.85
CA GLY A 79 -1.86 10.76 -19.44
C GLY A 79 -2.78 9.57 -19.13
N ASP A 80 -2.32 8.35 -19.38
CA ASP A 80 -3.01 7.13 -18.97
C ASP A 80 -3.12 7.05 -17.44
N LEU A 81 -4.06 6.24 -16.96
CA LEU A 81 -4.22 5.95 -15.54
C LEU A 81 -4.13 4.44 -15.30
N MET A 82 -3.59 4.03 -14.16
CA MET A 82 -3.71 2.66 -13.67
C MET A 82 -4.55 2.67 -12.39
N SER A 83 -5.62 1.88 -12.36
CA SER A 83 -6.48 1.71 -11.19
C SER A 83 -6.39 0.28 -10.69
N VAL A 84 -6.34 0.11 -9.37
CA VAL A 84 -6.37 -1.19 -8.69
C VAL A 84 -7.48 -1.23 -7.66
N TRP A 85 -8.01 -2.41 -7.40
CA TRP A 85 -9.01 -2.69 -6.37
C TRP A 85 -8.91 -4.15 -5.95
N PHE A 86 -9.64 -4.55 -4.92
CA PHE A 86 -9.88 -5.97 -4.69
C PHE A 86 -11.30 -6.35 -5.11
N ALA A 87 -11.45 -7.55 -5.65
CA ALA A 87 -12.71 -8.10 -6.13
C ALA A 87 -12.87 -9.57 -5.72
N GLY A 88 -14.10 -10.02 -5.48
CA GLY A 88 -14.45 -11.42 -5.22
C GLY A 88 -15.88 -11.56 -4.69
N SER A 89 -16.27 -12.74 -4.20
CA SER A 89 -17.64 -13.00 -3.72
C SER A 89 -18.11 -12.10 -2.56
N ARG A 90 -17.21 -11.72 -1.65
CA ARG A 90 -17.42 -10.73 -0.58
C ARG A 90 -16.09 -10.27 -0.01
N GLU A 91 -16.12 -9.22 0.80
CA GLU A 91 -14.94 -8.79 1.55
C GLU A 91 -14.32 -9.94 2.39
N GLY A 92 -13.02 -10.15 2.20
CA GLY A 92 -12.22 -11.15 2.91
C GLY A 92 -12.51 -12.61 2.54
N ALA A 93 -13.16 -12.86 1.41
CA ALA A 93 -13.46 -14.20 0.92
C ALA A 93 -12.26 -14.97 0.34
N GLY A 94 -12.54 -16.24 0.05
CA GLY A 94 -11.69 -17.26 -0.59
C GLY A 94 -10.93 -16.79 -1.82
N ASP A 95 -11.73 -16.12 -2.63
CA ASP A 95 -11.59 -15.81 -4.03
C ASP A 95 -11.29 -14.33 -4.26
N VAL A 96 -10.90 -13.61 -3.20
CA VAL A 96 -10.51 -12.20 -3.34
C VAL A 96 -9.20 -12.10 -4.10
N GLU A 97 -9.24 -11.35 -5.19
CA GLU A 97 -8.13 -11.01 -6.06
C GLU A 97 -7.82 -9.52 -5.96
N ILE A 98 -6.56 -9.14 -6.15
CA ILE A 98 -6.18 -7.77 -6.47
C ILE A 98 -6.23 -7.64 -7.99
N ARG A 99 -7.15 -6.80 -8.48
CA ARG A 99 -7.37 -6.58 -9.92
C ARG A 99 -6.94 -5.17 -10.32
N THR A 100 -6.69 -5.01 -11.60
CA THR A 100 -6.30 -3.75 -12.21
C THR A 100 -7.01 -3.53 -13.53
N SER A 101 -7.19 -2.27 -13.90
CA SER A 101 -7.47 -1.87 -15.29
C SER A 101 -6.69 -0.60 -15.61
N ARG A 102 -6.34 -0.44 -16.88
CA ARG A 102 -5.64 0.72 -17.41
C ARG A 102 -6.60 1.56 -18.23
N PHE A 103 -6.64 2.86 -17.94
CA PHE A 103 -7.32 3.86 -18.76
C PHE A 103 -6.38 4.32 -19.87
N ASP A 104 -6.85 4.22 -21.12
CA ASP A 104 -6.15 4.77 -22.29
C ASP A 104 -6.65 6.21 -22.51
N SER A 105 -5.74 7.17 -22.33
CA SER A 105 -6.03 8.60 -22.45
C SER A 105 -6.40 9.05 -23.87
N ARG A 106 -6.04 8.27 -24.89
CA ARG A 106 -6.31 8.58 -26.30
C ARG A 106 -7.69 8.09 -26.72
N THR A 107 -8.15 6.97 -26.18
CA THR A 107 -9.50 6.44 -26.44
C THR A 107 -10.53 6.89 -25.42
N GLU A 108 -10.07 7.41 -24.27
CA GLU A 108 -10.89 7.77 -23.12
C GLU A 108 -11.69 6.60 -22.54
N GLU A 109 -11.14 5.38 -22.64
CA GLU A 109 -11.80 4.15 -22.19
C GLU A 109 -10.89 3.31 -21.27
N TRP A 110 -11.52 2.56 -20.37
CA TRP A 110 -10.84 1.56 -19.55
C TRP A 110 -10.66 0.26 -20.35
N GLY A 111 -9.47 -0.33 -20.25
CA GLY A 111 -9.18 -1.65 -20.81
C GLY A 111 -9.79 -2.79 -20.00
N GLY A 112 -9.54 -4.02 -20.45
CA GLY A 112 -9.98 -5.22 -19.73
C GLY A 112 -9.28 -5.36 -18.37
N GLU A 113 -10.02 -5.93 -17.40
CA GLU A 113 -9.45 -6.27 -16.10
C GLU A 113 -8.31 -7.28 -16.21
N GLN A 114 -7.32 -7.13 -15.34
CA GLN A 114 -6.25 -8.10 -15.15
C GLN A 114 -6.09 -8.41 -13.66
N VAL A 115 -5.74 -9.66 -13.35
CA VAL A 115 -5.46 -10.10 -11.98
C VAL A 115 -3.97 -9.90 -11.70
N LEU A 116 -3.65 -9.04 -10.72
CA LEU A 116 -2.27 -8.78 -10.29
C LEU A 116 -1.83 -9.70 -9.16
N ALA A 117 -2.74 -10.03 -8.24
CA ALA A 117 -2.44 -10.95 -7.14
C ALA A 117 -3.66 -11.77 -6.76
N THR A 118 -3.41 -13.04 -6.52
CA THR A 118 -4.34 -13.99 -5.91
C THR A 118 -3.79 -14.44 -4.57
N ARG A 119 -4.64 -15.08 -3.76
CA ARG A 119 -4.16 -15.72 -2.54
C ARG A 119 -3.02 -16.70 -2.85
N GLU A 120 -3.20 -17.54 -3.85
CA GLU A 120 -2.28 -18.62 -4.22
C GLU A 120 -0.92 -18.08 -4.69
N SER A 121 -0.93 -17.05 -5.54
CA SER A 121 0.30 -16.38 -5.99
C SER A 121 1.00 -15.66 -4.83
N THR A 122 0.25 -15.02 -3.94
CA THR A 122 0.80 -14.39 -2.73
C THR A 122 1.41 -15.43 -1.78
N GLN A 123 0.74 -16.58 -1.57
CA GLN A 123 1.29 -17.68 -0.76
C GLN A 123 2.60 -18.19 -1.35
N THR A 124 2.64 -18.37 -2.67
CA THR A 124 3.81 -18.85 -3.39
C THR A 124 4.97 -17.85 -3.27
N GLY A 125 4.70 -16.56 -3.51
CA GLY A 125 5.71 -15.50 -3.44
C GLY A 125 6.25 -15.22 -2.03
N THR A 126 5.43 -15.45 -0.99
CA THR A 126 5.81 -15.14 0.40
C THR A 126 6.23 -16.36 1.22
N GLY A 127 5.93 -17.58 0.76
CA GLY A 127 6.13 -18.81 1.53
C GLY A 127 5.24 -18.90 2.77
N LYS A 128 4.17 -18.10 2.86
CA LYS A 128 3.26 -18.05 4.00
C LYS A 128 1.87 -18.49 3.59
N TYR A 129 1.14 -19.11 4.52
CA TYR A 129 -0.29 -19.33 4.35
C TYR A 129 -1.02 -17.98 4.33
N ILE A 130 -1.87 -17.74 3.33
CA ILE A 130 -2.64 -16.51 3.19
C ILE A 130 -4.12 -16.88 3.22
N ARG A 131 -4.87 -16.25 4.11
CA ARG A 131 -6.31 -16.43 4.27
C ARG A 131 -7.13 -15.42 3.49
N LYS A 132 -6.65 -14.19 3.28
CA LYS A 132 -7.37 -13.17 2.51
C LYS A 132 -6.42 -12.06 2.06
N LEU A 133 -6.82 -11.37 1.00
CA LEU A 133 -6.16 -10.19 0.45
C LEU A 133 -7.05 -8.96 0.62
N GLY A 134 -6.48 -7.77 0.46
CA GLY A 134 -7.25 -6.54 0.35
C GLY A 134 -6.39 -5.28 0.34
N ASN A 135 -7.09 -4.15 0.35
CA ASN A 135 -6.56 -2.80 0.51
C ASN A 135 -5.34 -2.49 -0.39
N PRO A 136 -5.46 -2.66 -1.72
CA PRO A 136 -4.38 -2.32 -2.62
C PRO A 136 -4.20 -0.80 -2.72
N VAL A 137 -2.95 -0.38 -2.90
CA VAL A 137 -2.55 0.98 -3.20
C VAL A 137 -1.51 0.92 -4.32
N ILE A 138 -1.70 1.72 -5.36
CA ILE A 138 -0.76 1.81 -6.48
C ILE A 138 -0.18 3.21 -6.57
N ALA A 139 1.11 3.30 -6.86
CA ALA A 139 1.80 4.58 -7.03
C ALA A 139 2.94 4.46 -8.05
N LEU A 140 3.03 5.44 -8.95
CA LEU A 140 4.21 5.64 -9.78
C LEU A 140 5.29 6.38 -8.96
N ALA A 141 6.43 5.73 -8.75
CA ALA A 141 7.55 6.33 -8.03
C ALA A 141 8.40 7.26 -8.94
N PRO A 142 9.19 8.19 -8.37
CA PRO A 142 10.04 9.11 -9.15
C PRO A 142 11.09 8.46 -10.04
N ASP A 143 11.40 7.18 -9.81
CA ASP A 143 12.31 6.38 -10.61
C ASP A 143 11.61 5.64 -11.77
N ASN A 144 10.39 6.04 -12.11
CA ASN A 144 9.54 5.45 -13.15
C ASN A 144 9.24 3.96 -12.92
N ARG A 145 9.20 3.51 -11.66
CA ARG A 145 8.70 2.18 -11.31
C ARG A 145 7.30 2.28 -10.72
N LEU A 146 6.43 1.37 -11.16
CA LEU A 146 5.07 1.28 -10.66
C LEU A 146 5.06 0.34 -9.47
N TRP A 147 4.68 0.87 -8.30
CA TRP A 147 4.62 0.11 -7.06
C TRP A 147 3.18 -0.23 -6.74
N LEU A 148 2.91 -1.50 -6.50
CA LEU A 148 1.68 -1.99 -5.91
C LEU A 148 1.99 -2.45 -4.49
N PHE A 149 1.27 -1.89 -3.52
CA PHE A 149 1.21 -2.38 -2.16
C PHE A 149 -0.16 -3.00 -1.90
N TYR A 150 -0.23 -4.12 -1.18
CA TYR A 150 -1.50 -4.70 -0.79
C TYR A 150 -1.36 -5.50 0.49
N VAL A 151 -2.48 -5.66 1.20
CA VAL A 151 -2.52 -6.36 2.47
C VAL A 151 -2.82 -7.84 2.25
N SER A 152 -2.06 -8.69 2.92
CA SER A 152 -2.40 -10.10 3.09
C SER A 152 -2.60 -10.39 4.57
N VAL A 153 -3.52 -11.31 4.88
CA VAL A 153 -3.78 -11.77 6.25
C VAL A 153 -3.62 -13.27 6.31
N SER A 154 -2.86 -13.74 7.29
CA SER A 154 -2.74 -15.17 7.62
C SER A 154 -3.70 -15.53 8.77
N VAL A 155 -3.21 -15.49 10.01
CA VAL A 155 -3.94 -15.86 11.22
C VAL A 155 -4.09 -14.63 12.12
N GLY A 156 -5.17 -14.53 12.89
CA GLY A 156 -5.39 -13.42 13.83
C GLY A 156 -6.09 -12.19 13.25
N GLY A 157 -6.72 -12.32 12.06
CA GLY A 157 -7.43 -11.21 11.43
C GLY A 157 -6.47 -10.09 11.00
N TRP A 158 -6.96 -8.85 10.93
CA TRP A 158 -6.16 -7.71 10.45
C TRP A 158 -4.94 -7.39 11.33
N ALA A 159 -4.97 -7.77 12.61
CA ALA A 159 -3.82 -7.62 13.51
C ALA A 159 -2.63 -8.51 13.10
N GLY A 160 -2.89 -9.64 12.43
CA GLY A 160 -1.88 -10.54 11.85
C GLY A 160 -1.62 -10.29 10.37
N SER A 161 -1.89 -9.08 9.89
CA SER A 161 -1.67 -8.73 8.49
C SER A 161 -0.21 -8.48 8.15
N SER A 162 0.12 -8.56 6.87
CA SER A 162 1.39 -8.15 6.30
C SER A 162 1.13 -7.26 5.08
N VAL A 163 1.99 -6.27 4.87
CA VAL A 163 2.00 -5.47 3.64
C VAL A 163 2.94 -6.15 2.66
N ASN A 164 2.45 -6.43 1.47
CA ASN A 164 3.21 -7.00 0.36
C ASN A 164 3.48 -5.90 -0.66
N ALA A 165 4.57 -6.02 -1.41
CA ALA A 165 4.93 -5.09 -2.46
C ALA A 165 5.23 -5.85 -3.75
N MET A 166 4.75 -5.31 -4.87
CA MET A 166 5.10 -5.71 -6.22
C MET A 166 5.59 -4.46 -6.96
N VAL A 167 6.53 -4.64 -7.88
CA VAL A 167 7.11 -3.55 -8.65
C VAL A 167 7.13 -3.91 -10.13
N SER A 168 6.68 -2.99 -10.98
CA SER A 168 6.79 -3.09 -12.43
C SER A 168 7.76 -2.01 -12.95
N SER A 169 8.55 -2.38 -13.95
CA SER A 169 9.47 -1.48 -14.68
C SER A 169 8.97 -1.14 -16.09
N ASP A 170 7.76 -1.57 -16.43
CA ASP A 170 7.13 -1.49 -17.76
C ASP A 170 5.71 -0.91 -17.72
N MET A 171 5.33 -0.27 -16.60
CA MET A 171 4.03 0.42 -16.39
C MET A 171 2.81 -0.51 -16.31
N GLY A 172 3.01 -1.72 -15.80
CA GLY A 172 1.99 -2.76 -15.66
C GLY A 172 2.38 -4.02 -16.39
#